data_AF-A0AAP4D4R2-F1
#
_entry.id   AF-A0AAP4D4R2-F1
#
_cell.length_a   1.000
_cell.length_b   1.000
_cell.length_c   1.000
_cell.angle_alpha   90.00
_cell.angle_beta   90.00
_cell.angle_gamma   90.00
#
_symmetry.space_group_name_H-M   'P 1'
#
loop_
_entity.id
_entity.type
_entity.pdbx_description
1 polymer ?
#
loop_
_entity_poly.entity_id
_entity_poly.type
_entity_poly.pdbx_seq_one_letter_code
_entity_poly.pdbx_strand_id
1 'polypeptide(L)'
;MATTNIKPEVAIAKTDSGTLANISENHEVARKNGVSAKADTANRISKTVRRMTVSYVSVRHYDRRTEKTRRYTRSASLRLNGHWMEEAGFTIGTPLDVRVMPGCLVITTLPKESALMKVLTKTANGLPEKEQQQVLAFLQGVTAKVALENK
;
A
#
# COMPACT_ATOMS: atom_id res chain seq x y z
N MET A 1 -19.44 -41.78 -51.34
CA MET A 1 -20.15 -42.79 -50.52
C MET A 1 -19.26 -43.14 -49.33
N ALA A 2 -19.80 -42.99 -48.10
CA ALA A 2 -19.28 -43.37 -46.76
C ALA A 2 -17.92 -42.76 -46.30
N THR A 3 -17.82 -41.78 -45.39
CA THR A 3 -18.13 -41.66 -43.93
C THR A 3 -17.22 -42.43 -42.97
N THR A 4 -16.68 -41.67 -41.99
CA THR A 4 -16.14 -42.06 -40.66
C THR A 4 -14.72 -42.66 -40.67
N ASN A 5 -13.82 -42.47 -39.68
CA ASN A 5 -13.94 -41.93 -38.33
C ASN A 5 -12.54 -41.51 -37.81
N ILE A 6 -12.52 -40.52 -36.92
CA ILE A 6 -11.34 -40.01 -36.21
C ILE A 6 -10.98 -40.96 -35.06
N LYS A 7 -9.69 -41.21 -34.83
CA LYS A 7 -9.19 -41.81 -33.58
C LYS A 7 -7.79 -41.26 -33.26
N PRO A 8 -7.61 -40.47 -32.20
CA PRO A 8 -6.33 -40.39 -31.52
C PRO A 8 -6.29 -41.44 -30.41
N GLU A 9 -5.20 -42.18 -30.38
CA GLU A 9 -4.85 -43.20 -29.41
C GLU A 9 -4.67 -42.59 -28.01
N VAL A 10 -5.43 -43.10 -27.05
CA VAL A 10 -5.38 -42.70 -25.63
C VAL A 10 -4.29 -43.54 -24.96
N ALA A 11 -3.15 -42.92 -24.65
CA ALA A 11 -2.17 -43.49 -23.73
C ALA A 11 -2.58 -43.15 -22.29
N ILE A 12 -3.06 -44.17 -21.56
CA ILE A 12 -3.42 -44.10 -20.14
C ILE A 12 -2.15 -44.30 -19.31
N ALA A 13 -1.63 -43.23 -18.69
CA ALA A 13 -0.73 -43.36 -17.55
C ALA A 13 -1.58 -43.40 -16.27
N LYS A 14 -1.44 -44.49 -15.51
CA LYS A 14 -2.19 -44.74 -14.28
C LYS A 14 -1.69 -43.87 -13.12
N THR A 15 -2.66 -43.54 -12.29
CA THR A 15 -2.64 -42.83 -11.01
C THR A 15 -1.69 -43.46 -9.99
N ASP A 16 -0.97 -42.62 -9.24
CA ASP A 16 -0.68 -42.88 -7.83
C ASP A 16 -1.29 -41.78 -6.97
N SER A 17 -2.01 -42.24 -5.95
CA SER A 17 -2.90 -41.46 -5.10
C SER A 17 -2.18 -40.92 -3.86
N GLY A 18 -2.67 -39.79 -3.33
CA GLY A 18 -2.29 -39.24 -2.03
C GLY A 18 -1.25 -38.13 -2.17
N THR A 19 -1.59 -36.86 -2.02
CA THR A 19 -1.92 -36.29 -0.71
C THR A 19 -2.63 -34.96 -0.92
N LEU A 20 -3.93 -34.92 -0.65
CA LEU A 20 -4.63 -33.68 -0.28
C LEU A 20 -4.47 -33.53 1.23
N ALA A 21 -3.64 -32.59 1.69
CA ALA A 21 -3.77 -31.96 3.01
C ALA A 21 -2.71 -30.87 3.21
N ASN A 22 -3.13 -29.75 3.78
CA ASN A 22 -2.33 -28.81 4.58
C ASN A 22 -1.54 -27.71 3.85
N ILE A 23 -2.24 -26.64 3.46
CA ILE A 23 -1.68 -25.29 3.56
C ILE A 23 -2.71 -24.39 4.27
N SER A 24 -2.97 -24.70 5.53
CA SER A 24 -3.74 -23.84 6.43
C SER A 24 -3.31 -24.11 7.87
N GLU A 25 -2.03 -23.90 8.18
CA GLU A 25 -1.55 -23.73 9.54
C GLU A 25 -0.09 -23.32 9.42
N ASN A 26 0.22 -22.03 9.58
CA ASN A 26 1.56 -21.52 9.91
C ASN A 26 1.56 -20.00 10.16
N HIS A 27 0.54 -19.46 10.83
CA HIS A 27 0.54 -18.06 11.25
C HIS A 27 0.53 -17.86 12.77
N GLU A 28 0.43 -18.92 13.57
CA GLU A 28 0.26 -18.80 15.03
C GLU A 28 1.49 -19.23 15.87
N VAL A 29 2.52 -19.86 15.28
CA VAL A 29 3.69 -20.35 16.05
C VAL A 29 4.81 -19.30 16.20
N ALA A 30 4.73 -18.13 15.55
CA ALA A 30 5.78 -17.12 15.62
C ALA A 30 5.70 -16.16 16.84
N ARG A 31 4.79 -16.38 17.80
CA ARG A 31 4.52 -15.42 18.89
C ARG A 31 5.32 -15.61 20.20
N LYS A 32 6.33 -16.48 20.26
CA LYS A 32 7.04 -16.74 21.53
C LYS A 32 8.55 -16.49 21.58
N ASN A 33 9.20 -16.05 20.51
CA ASN A 33 10.65 -15.79 20.54
C ASN A 33 10.94 -14.32 20.25
N GLY A 34 10.87 -13.49 21.28
CA GLY A 34 11.18 -12.07 21.19
C GLY A 34 11.39 -11.50 22.59
N VAL A 35 12.40 -12.02 23.29
CA VAL A 35 12.94 -11.40 24.50
C VAL A 35 13.28 -9.95 24.15
N SER A 36 12.82 -9.03 25.01
CA SER A 36 12.94 -7.59 24.86
C SER A 36 14.41 -7.17 24.79
N ALA A 37 14.92 -6.94 23.57
CA ALA A 37 16.12 -6.14 23.38
C ALA A 37 15.69 -4.67 23.39
N LYS A 38 15.86 -4.02 24.54
CA LYS A 38 15.96 -2.55 24.62
C LYS A 38 17.21 -2.16 23.85
N ALA A 39 17.05 -1.45 22.73
CA ALA A 39 18.12 -0.69 22.09
C ALA A 39 17.53 0.38 21.17
N ASP A 40 18.01 1.60 21.35
CA ASP A 40 17.66 2.83 20.65
C ASP A 40 17.77 2.70 19.11
N THR A 41 16.70 2.24 18.46
CA THR A 41 16.67 2.06 17.00
C THR A 41 15.78 3.13 16.39
N ALA A 42 16.37 4.30 16.15
CA ALA A 42 15.73 5.32 15.33
C ALA A 42 15.44 4.76 13.93
N ASN A 43 14.15 4.56 13.65
CA ASN A 43 13.53 4.64 12.33
C ASN A 43 14.19 3.87 11.17
N ARG A 44 14.64 2.63 11.40
CA ARG A 44 15.13 1.78 10.31
C ARG A 44 13.98 0.93 9.78
N ILE A 45 13.52 1.22 8.57
CA ILE A 45 12.51 0.42 7.87
C ILE A 45 12.99 -1.04 7.84
N SER A 46 12.28 -1.91 8.54
CA SER A 46 12.73 -3.29 8.82
C SER A 46 12.94 -4.14 7.55
N LYS A 47 12.20 -3.84 6.47
CA LYS A 47 12.36 -4.41 5.12
C LYS A 47 11.91 -3.39 4.07
N THR A 48 12.71 -3.19 3.03
CA THR A 48 12.43 -2.23 1.96
C THR A 48 11.58 -2.82 0.83
N VAL A 49 11.58 -4.15 0.65
CA VAL A 49 10.82 -4.83 -0.41
C VAL A 49 9.90 -5.91 0.18
N ARG A 50 8.64 -5.90 -0.23
CA ARG A 50 7.63 -6.90 0.15
C ARG A 50 7.00 -7.49 -1.12
N ARG A 51 7.01 -8.82 -1.23
CA ARG A 51 6.34 -9.54 -2.33
C ARG A 51 4.93 -9.91 -1.87
N MET A 52 3.93 -9.51 -2.64
CA MET A 52 2.51 -9.66 -2.30
C MET A 52 1.74 -10.07 -3.55
N THR A 53 0.67 -10.83 -3.39
CA THR A 53 -0.23 -11.19 -4.49
C THR A 53 -1.51 -10.39 -4.38
N VAL A 54 -2.01 -9.91 -5.51
CA VAL A 54 -3.31 -9.24 -5.59
C VAL A 54 -4.40 -10.25 -5.21
N SER A 55 -5.19 -9.91 -4.21
CA SER A 55 -6.33 -10.70 -3.77
C SER A 55 -7.61 -10.17 -4.43
N TYR A 56 -8.76 -10.65 -4.00
CA TYR A 56 -10.05 -10.16 -4.46
C TYR A 56 -11.00 -9.95 -3.29
N VAL A 57 -11.94 -9.04 -3.46
CA VAL A 57 -13.11 -8.88 -2.59
C VAL A 57 -14.33 -9.33 -3.36
N SER A 58 -15.13 -10.19 -2.74
CA SER A 58 -16.42 -10.63 -3.26
C SER A 58 -17.54 -9.80 -2.65
N VAL A 59 -18.31 -9.11 -3.49
CA VAL A 59 -19.48 -8.33 -3.08
C VAL A 59 -20.73 -9.12 -3.44
N ARG A 60 -21.56 -9.39 -2.43
CA ARG A 60 -22.86 -10.06 -2.58
C ARG A 60 -23.91 -9.02 -2.98
N HIS A 61 -24.56 -9.24 -4.12
CA HIS A 61 -25.73 -8.48 -4.55
C HIS A 61 -26.97 -9.26 -4.15
N TYR A 62 -27.60 -8.87 -3.05
CA TYR A 62 -28.85 -9.45 -2.60
C TYR A 62 -29.99 -8.45 -2.78
N ASP A 63 -31.15 -8.97 -3.14
CA ASP A 63 -32.37 -8.16 -3.22
C ASP A 63 -32.96 -8.04 -1.81
N ARG A 64 -33.04 -6.81 -1.31
CA ARG A 64 -33.54 -6.54 0.04
C ARG A 64 -35.04 -6.83 0.18
N ARG A 65 -35.81 -6.79 -0.91
CA ARG A 65 -37.25 -7.04 -0.87
C ARG A 65 -37.59 -8.53 -0.86
N THR A 66 -36.76 -9.35 -1.51
CA THR A 66 -37.00 -10.80 -1.64
C THR A 66 -36.04 -11.65 -0.81
N GLU A 67 -35.09 -11.01 -0.11
CA GLU A 67 -34.00 -11.62 0.68
C GLU A 67 -33.13 -12.63 -0.08
N LYS A 68 -33.25 -12.69 -1.41
CA LYS A 68 -32.53 -13.62 -2.27
C LYS A 68 -31.25 -13.03 -2.81
N THR A 69 -30.23 -13.87 -2.93
CA THR A 69 -28.97 -13.50 -3.58
C THR A 69 -29.15 -13.55 -5.07
N ARG A 70 -28.86 -12.44 -5.75
CA ARG A 70 -28.93 -12.36 -7.21
C ARG A 70 -27.62 -12.81 -7.83
N ARG A 71 -26.50 -12.30 -7.32
CA ARG A 71 -25.16 -12.59 -7.85
C ARG A 71 -24.06 -12.18 -6.88
N TYR A 72 -22.85 -12.65 -7.18
CA TYR A 72 -21.61 -12.16 -6.59
C TYR A 72 -20.77 -11.45 -7.65
N THR A 73 -20.10 -10.36 -7.27
CA THR A 73 -19.12 -9.70 -8.13
C THR A 73 -17.77 -9.69 -7.43
N ARG A 74 -16.69 -9.86 -8.19
CA ARG A 74 -15.32 -9.87 -7.65
C ARG A 74 -14.56 -8.65 -8.16
N SER A 75 -13.91 -7.96 -7.24
CA SER A 75 -13.04 -6.83 -7.56
C SER A 75 -11.63 -7.14 -7.05
N ALA A 76 -10.61 -6.77 -7.84
CA ALA A 76 -9.22 -6.89 -7.42
C ALA A 76 -8.96 -6.04 -6.16
N SER A 77 -8.17 -6.57 -5.25
CA SER A 77 -7.87 -5.92 -3.98
C SER A 77 -6.39 -6.09 -3.63
N LEU A 78 -5.77 -4.99 -3.20
CA LEU A 78 -4.41 -4.99 -2.67
C LEU A 78 -4.49 -4.54 -1.20
N ARG A 79 -3.90 -5.32 -0.30
CA ARG A 79 -3.90 -5.07 1.14
C ARG A 79 -2.48 -4.75 1.60
N LEU A 80 -2.23 -3.50 1.93
CA LEU A 80 -0.95 -3.02 2.45
C LEU A 80 -1.06 -2.84 3.97
N ASN A 81 -0.67 -3.86 4.73
CA ASN A 81 -0.85 -3.90 6.18
C ASN A 81 0.48 -4.16 6.91
N GLY A 82 0.62 -3.59 8.12
CA GLY A 82 1.71 -3.86 9.06
C GLY A 82 2.41 -2.60 9.58
N HIS A 83 3.18 -2.73 10.67
CA HIS A 83 3.91 -1.63 11.31
C HIS A 83 4.83 -0.85 10.36
N TRP A 84 5.32 -1.51 9.31
CA TRP A 84 6.16 -0.88 8.28
C TRP A 84 5.48 0.25 7.51
N MET A 85 4.15 0.29 7.47
CA MET A 85 3.41 1.41 6.87
C MET A 85 3.64 2.69 7.69
N GLU A 86 3.58 2.58 9.01
CA GLU A 86 3.86 3.69 9.92
C GLU A 86 5.33 4.10 9.86
N GLU A 87 6.26 3.13 9.80
CA GLU A 87 7.70 3.37 9.57
C GLU A 87 7.95 4.13 8.25
N ALA A 88 7.13 3.88 7.22
CA ALA A 88 7.21 4.55 5.93
C ALA A 88 6.46 5.90 5.88
N GLY A 89 5.88 6.36 7.00
CA GLY A 89 5.14 7.62 7.09
C GLY A 89 3.67 7.55 6.64
N PHE A 90 3.15 6.36 6.32
CA PHE A 90 1.73 6.13 6.04
C PHE A 90 0.97 5.86 7.35
N THR A 91 0.84 6.89 8.18
CA THR A 91 0.10 6.80 9.44
C THR A 91 -1.42 6.81 9.22
N ILE A 92 -2.15 6.33 10.22
CA ILE A 92 -3.63 6.27 10.19
C ILE A 92 -4.19 7.69 10.04
N GLY A 93 -5.11 7.86 9.08
CA GLY A 93 -5.76 9.15 8.81
C GLY A 93 -4.95 10.12 7.94
N THR A 94 -3.77 9.73 7.46
CA THR A 94 -3.00 10.55 6.52
C THR A 94 -3.60 10.46 5.11
N PRO A 95 -3.89 11.61 4.47
CA PRO A 95 -4.36 11.61 3.09
C PRO A 95 -3.24 11.10 2.16
N LEU A 96 -3.63 10.35 1.12
CA LEU A 96 -2.71 9.76 0.17
C LEU A 96 -3.17 10.01 -1.26
N ASP A 97 -2.20 10.15 -2.17
CA ASP A 97 -2.39 10.20 -3.62
C ASP A 97 -1.99 8.85 -4.21
N VAL A 98 -2.77 8.37 -5.17
CA VAL A 98 -2.57 7.08 -5.83
C VAL A 98 -2.55 7.30 -7.33
N ARG A 99 -1.36 7.18 -7.91
CA ARG A 99 -1.16 7.31 -9.35
C ARG A 99 -1.17 5.94 -9.99
N VAL A 100 -2.07 5.75 -10.93
CA VAL A 100 -2.27 4.49 -11.65
C VAL A 100 -1.63 4.58 -13.02
N MET A 101 -0.73 3.64 -13.30
CA MET A 101 -0.09 3.47 -14.61
C MET A 101 -0.22 2.00 -15.03
N PRO A 102 -0.13 1.67 -16.34
CA PRO A 102 -0.10 0.28 -16.78
C PRO A 102 1.01 -0.50 -16.06
N GLY A 103 0.62 -1.51 -15.27
CA GLY A 103 1.56 -2.36 -14.51
C GLY A 103 2.21 -1.72 -13.28
N CYS A 104 1.87 -0.48 -12.92
CA CYS A 104 2.49 0.22 -11.80
C CYS A 104 1.50 1.07 -10.99
N LEU A 105 1.61 1.01 -9.66
CA LEU A 105 0.87 1.85 -8.74
C LEU A 105 1.87 2.63 -7.90
N VAL A 106 1.81 3.96 -7.96
CA VAL A 106 2.62 4.82 -7.11
C VAL A 106 1.73 5.41 -6.02
N ILE A 107 2.07 5.15 -4.76
CA ILE A 107 1.33 5.63 -3.60
C ILE A 107 2.22 6.62 -2.86
N THR A 108 1.73 7.83 -2.66
CA THR A 108 2.45 8.91 -1.98
C THR A 108 1.57 9.53 -0.90
N THR A 109 2.16 9.89 0.24
CA THR A 109 1.45 10.67 1.24
C THR A 109 1.25 12.10 0.75
N LEU A 110 0.06 12.64 0.95
CA LEU A 110 -0.19 14.06 0.76
C LEU A 110 0.38 14.79 1.99
N PRO A 111 1.29 15.75 1.80
CA PRO A 111 1.79 16.53 2.91
C PRO A 111 0.60 17.22 3.58
N LYS A 112 0.50 17.10 4.91
CA LYS A 112 -0.51 17.81 5.69
C LYS A 112 -0.26 19.31 5.51
N GLU A 113 -1.03 19.95 4.64
CA GLU A 113 -0.92 21.38 4.39
C GLU A 113 -1.21 22.14 5.68
N SER A 114 -0.16 22.58 6.37
CA SER A 114 -0.30 23.50 7.49
C SER A 114 -0.83 24.84 6.96
N ALA A 115 -1.49 25.61 7.82
CA ALA A 115 -1.95 26.96 7.46
C ALA A 115 -0.80 27.80 6.88
N LEU A 116 0.42 27.60 7.39
CA LEU A 116 1.63 28.25 6.88
C LEU A 116 2.02 27.79 5.47
N MET A 117 1.96 26.48 5.17
CA MET A 117 2.25 26.00 3.81
C MET A 117 1.23 26.52 2.79
N LYS A 118 -0.03 26.68 3.17
CA LYS A 118 -1.05 27.31 2.32
C LYS A 118 -0.78 28.79 2.07
N VAL A 119 -0.36 29.53 3.09
CA VAL A 119 0.02 30.95 2.93
C VAL A 119 1.25 31.04 2.05
N LEU A 120 2.30 30.27 2.32
CA LEU A 120 3.55 30.30 1.57
C LEU A 120 3.36 29.93 0.10
N THR A 121 2.57 28.90 -0.22
CA THR A 121 2.29 28.52 -1.62
C THR A 121 1.47 29.58 -2.36
N LYS A 122 0.47 30.19 -1.70
CA LYS A 122 -0.26 31.34 -2.26
C LYS A 122 0.63 32.54 -2.50
N THR A 123 1.51 32.87 -1.55
CA THR A 123 2.47 33.96 -1.65
C THR A 123 3.50 33.69 -2.76
N ALA A 124 4.03 32.47 -2.86
CA ALA A 124 5.01 32.10 -3.89
C ALA A 124 4.44 32.17 -5.32
N ASN A 125 3.16 31.88 -5.52
CA ASN A 125 2.54 31.98 -6.84
C ASN A 125 2.06 33.40 -7.20
N GLY A 126 1.97 34.30 -6.22
CA GLY A 126 1.41 35.65 -6.38
C GLY A 126 2.43 36.80 -6.31
N LEU A 127 3.65 36.58 -5.82
CA LEU A 127 4.65 37.64 -5.63
C LEU A 127 5.68 37.70 -6.78
N PRO A 128 6.15 38.90 -7.18
CA PRO A 128 7.29 39.08 -8.07
C PRO A 128 8.58 38.51 -7.47
N GLU A 129 9.47 38.01 -8.32
CA GLU A 129 10.69 37.28 -7.92
C GLU A 129 11.60 38.03 -6.93
N LYS A 130 11.68 39.36 -7.03
CA LYS A 130 12.45 40.19 -6.08
C LYS A 130 11.92 40.12 -4.65
N GLU A 131 10.59 40.10 -4.49
CA GLU A 131 9.95 40.03 -3.18
C GLU A 131 10.06 38.60 -2.61
N GLN A 132 9.99 37.59 -3.47
CA GLN A 132 10.25 36.20 -3.08
C GLN A 132 11.67 36.03 -2.51
N GLN A 133 12.67 36.62 -3.17
CA GLN A 133 14.07 36.59 -2.70
C GLN A 133 14.24 37.26 -1.34
N GLN A 134 13.55 38.39 -1.10
CA GLN A 134 13.62 39.07 0.19
C GLN A 134 12.95 38.26 1.31
N VAL A 135 11.80 37.63 1.04
CA VAL A 135 11.14 36.74 1.99
C VAL A 135 12.00 35.50 2.29
N LEU A 136 12.64 34.91 1.28
CA LEU A 136 13.53 33.77 1.45
C LEU A 136 14.76 34.14 2.29
N ALA A 137 15.41 35.27 2.02
CA ALA A 137 16.54 35.76 2.80
C ALA A 137 16.16 36.00 4.28
N PHE A 138 14.95 36.53 4.51
CA PHE A 138 14.43 36.70 5.86
C PHE A 138 14.21 35.36 6.57
N LEU A 139 13.55 34.40 5.91
CA LEU A 139 13.33 33.06 6.48
C LEU A 139 14.64 32.35 6.81
N GLN A 140 15.66 32.47 5.95
CA GLN A 140 17.00 31.96 6.22
C GLN A 140 17.62 32.57 7.47
N GLY A 141 17.50 33.89 7.64
CA GLY A 141 17.96 34.59 8.85
C GLY A 141 17.25 34.12 10.12
N VAL A 142 15.92 33.97 10.07
CA VAL A 142 15.13 33.45 11.21
C VAL A 142 15.56 32.02 11.56
N THR A 143 15.76 31.17 10.56
CA THR A 143 16.18 29.78 10.76
C THR A 143 17.56 29.71 11.43
N ALA A 144 18.50 30.55 10.99
CA ALA A 144 19.83 30.64 11.60
C ALA A 144 19.80 31.11 13.06
N LYS A 145 18.93 32.08 13.38
CA LYS A 145 18.74 32.57 14.75
C LYS A 145 18.16 31.48 15.67
N VAL A 146 17.10 30.79 15.22
CA VAL A 146 16.46 29.70 15.98
C VAL A 146 17.42 28.53 16.22
N ALA A 147 18.34 28.26 15.29
CA ALA A 147 19.37 27.24 15.46
C ALA A 147 20.43 27.58 16.53
N LEU A 148 20.63 28.88 16.81
CA LEU A 148 21.54 29.35 17.86
C LEU A 148 20.89 29.38 19.25
N GLU A 149 19.57 29.59 19.33
CA GLU A 149 18.82 29.61 20.60
C GLU A 149 18.49 28.21 21.15
N ASN A 150 18.47 27.17 20.32
CA ASN A 150 18.14 25.79 20.73
C ASN A 150 19.38 24.92 21.08
N LYS A 151 20.53 25.55 21.34
CA LYS A 151 21.82 24.89 21.59
C LYS A 151 22.29 25.13 23.02
#